data_AF-A0A318FT61-F1
#
_entry.id   AF-A0A318FT61-F1
#
_cell.length_a   1.000
_cell.length_b   1.000
_cell.length_c   1.000
_cell.angle_alpha   90.00
_cell.angle_beta   90.00
_cell.angle_gamma   90.00
#
_symmetry.space_group_name_H-M   'P 1'
#
loop_
_entity.id
_entity.type
_entity.pdbx_description
1 polymer ?
#
loop_
_entity_poly.entity_id
_entity_poly.type
_entity_poly.pdbx_seq_one_letter_code
_entity_poly.pdbx_strand_id
1 'polypeptide(L)'
;MGLCKSFIGLVLGVGLCVASLQCWAVTASSSGSGKNDYMFIENHIDNEYFVTPGSLDPRFTGANVWTRYSTKQRSLGYMGYVSWSYRSYYYDMWLSDSPVNSPFIGIRCMTTGASCPSQGYISGEVIDNEGFYHTMAGNSLANGGTGYATFSPAMYEYLRNRQPGETDAFVLNLCYTKTDYDAASGQRCRDLASGATWRYYTINATKVGHLTLNSTGALAEIWIASDGTPSVNIGSQHCEVSIVAGESGMTCKMVSYNYRETKRVTSSLSFEMVVDTATLGFSPRANTIKYSGNGSTWYNWSSSTTYSNVFTTEGQYVYVFLSKTFFQNLIQRGISITNNDELFTFFFDNSNTAQSGFYQFTASSMINILPKEYGISIVSTDGNSAPKESGNIGDPTPIEFEYQVTVSSARMADAVTAQVTGDGTTIDGISYCLFTSQEGGWQVPIPALLSYTASTGETLRVRNSCIDAEIDMTEARWTQTPWNAAIDDGYFFSTRLKLQFPMDDPRSRRTLDGSDWMGTVNASGEVKVTAKWLGVD
;
A
#
# COMPACT_ATOMS: atom_id res chain seq x y z
N MET A 1 -21.00 73.60 -51.72
CA MET A 1 -22.03 74.54 -51.22
C MET A 1 -23.34 73.75 -51.05
N GLY A 2 -23.83 73.60 -49.80
CA GLY A 2 -25.17 73.08 -49.42
C GLY A 2 -25.43 71.57 -49.65
N LEU A 3 -25.37 70.72 -48.62
CA LEU A 3 -26.44 70.36 -47.66
C LEU A 3 -27.51 69.36 -48.19
N CYS A 4 -27.38 68.11 -47.72
CA CYS A 4 -28.38 67.31 -47.00
C CYS A 4 -29.71 66.93 -47.66
N LYS A 5 -29.95 65.62 -47.87
CA LYS A 5 -30.97 64.80 -47.13
C LYS A 5 -31.08 63.36 -47.66
N SER A 6 -30.80 62.40 -46.76
CA SER A 6 -31.48 61.12 -46.48
C SER A 6 -32.89 60.91 -47.07
N PHE A 7 -33.44 59.70 -47.33
CA PHE A 7 -33.08 58.29 -47.07
C PHE A 7 -34.06 57.37 -47.86
N ILE A 8 -33.69 56.09 -47.98
CA ILE A 8 -34.52 54.86 -48.16
C ILE A 8 -34.87 54.41 -49.59
N GLY A 9 -34.39 53.20 -49.93
CA GLY A 9 -34.82 52.42 -51.09
C GLY A 9 -34.11 51.07 -51.25
N LEU A 10 -34.50 50.09 -50.43
CA LEU A 10 -34.66 48.65 -50.73
C LEU A 10 -33.67 47.95 -51.69
N VAL A 11 -32.88 46.98 -51.19
CA VAL A 11 -32.22 45.95 -52.04
C VAL A 11 -32.62 44.56 -51.57
N LEU A 12 -33.17 43.79 -52.51
CA LEU A 12 -33.57 42.39 -52.40
C LEU A 12 -32.40 41.49 -51.97
N GLY A 13 -32.59 40.73 -50.90
CA GLY A 13 -31.78 39.55 -50.57
C GLY A 13 -32.51 38.28 -51.01
N VAL A 14 -31.94 37.55 -51.96
CA VAL A 14 -32.36 36.19 -52.33
C VAL A 14 -31.85 35.23 -51.25
N GLY A 15 -32.78 34.66 -50.49
CA GLY A 15 -32.49 33.69 -49.43
C GLY A 15 -32.07 32.33 -49.99
N LEU A 16 -30.80 31.97 -49.78
CA LEU A 16 -30.40 30.57 -49.65
C LEU A 16 -30.87 30.08 -48.27
N CYS A 17 -32.03 29.44 -48.22
CA CYS A 17 -32.39 28.58 -47.10
C CYS A 17 -31.47 27.36 -47.13
N VAL A 18 -30.33 27.44 -46.43
CA VAL A 18 -29.62 26.26 -45.97
C VAL A 18 -30.54 25.63 -44.92
N ALA A 19 -31.33 24.64 -45.33
CA ALA A 19 -32.02 23.78 -44.38
C ALA A 19 -30.93 23.11 -43.54
N SER A 20 -30.79 23.53 -42.30
CA SER A 20 -30.02 22.80 -41.31
C SER A 20 -30.66 21.42 -41.20
N LEU A 21 -29.94 20.40 -41.69
CA LEU A 21 -30.20 19.02 -41.32
C LEU A 21 -30.02 18.98 -39.80
N GLN A 22 -31.12 19.09 -39.06
CA GLN A 22 -31.15 18.70 -37.66
C GLN A 22 -30.74 17.23 -37.65
N CYS A 23 -29.49 16.95 -37.26
CA CYS A 23 -29.05 15.61 -36.99
C CYS A 23 -29.96 15.09 -35.86
N TRP A 24 -30.72 14.02 -36.13
CA TRP A 24 -31.67 13.48 -35.16
C TRP A 24 -30.87 12.71 -34.10
N ALA A 25 -30.28 13.43 -33.14
CA ALA A 25 -29.59 12.82 -32.01
C ALA A 25 -30.57 12.02 -31.15
N VAL A 26 -30.09 10.94 -30.53
CA VAL A 26 -30.91 10.13 -29.63
C VAL A 26 -31.30 10.97 -28.41
N THR A 27 -32.57 10.94 -28.01
CA THR A 27 -33.02 11.66 -26.82
C THR A 27 -32.74 10.85 -25.56
N ALA A 28 -32.14 11.50 -24.56
CA ALA A 28 -31.88 10.88 -23.25
C ALA A 28 -33.19 10.59 -22.50
N SER A 29 -33.24 9.44 -21.82
CA SER A 29 -34.36 9.08 -20.92
C SER A 29 -33.87 8.76 -19.51
N SER A 30 -34.61 9.24 -18.50
CA SER A 30 -34.25 8.99 -17.11
C SER A 30 -34.50 7.54 -16.71
N SER A 31 -33.54 6.91 -16.05
CA SER A 31 -33.69 5.64 -15.33
C SER A 31 -33.95 5.86 -13.83
N GLY A 32 -34.14 7.12 -13.40
CA GLY A 32 -34.36 7.50 -12.00
C GLY A 32 -33.11 8.03 -11.30
N SER A 33 -33.16 7.98 -9.96
CA SER A 33 -32.08 8.40 -9.09
C SER A 33 -32.02 7.54 -7.83
N GLY A 34 -30.85 7.51 -7.19
CA GLY A 34 -30.65 6.81 -5.93
C GLY A 34 -29.58 7.49 -5.08
N LYS A 35 -29.43 7.02 -3.85
CA LYS A 35 -28.44 7.51 -2.90
C LYS A 35 -27.69 6.36 -2.25
N ASN A 36 -26.39 6.53 -2.02
CA ASN A 36 -25.60 5.59 -1.24
C ASN A 36 -24.62 6.36 -0.37
N ASP A 37 -24.50 5.96 0.89
CA ASP A 37 -23.41 6.41 1.73
C ASP A 37 -22.17 5.55 1.42
N TYR A 38 -20.97 6.11 1.51
CA TYR A 38 -19.74 5.32 1.36
C TYR A 38 -18.66 5.75 2.35
N MET A 39 -17.81 4.80 2.68
CA MET A 39 -16.55 5.05 3.36
C MET A 39 -15.42 4.84 2.35
N PHE A 40 -14.45 5.75 2.37
CA PHE A 40 -13.20 5.62 1.64
C PHE A 40 -12.13 5.09 2.57
N ILE A 41 -11.45 4.02 2.17
CA ILE A 41 -10.29 3.47 2.86
C ILE A 41 -9.05 3.76 2.01
N GLU A 42 -8.10 4.45 2.62
CA GLU A 42 -6.81 4.83 2.04
C GLU A 42 -5.72 4.03 2.73
N ASN A 43 -5.04 3.15 1.99
CA ASN A 43 -3.97 2.31 2.53
C ASN A 43 -2.60 2.86 2.10
N HIS A 44 -1.92 3.58 2.99
CA HIS A 44 -0.55 4.05 2.79
C HIS A 44 0.51 2.96 3.00
N ILE A 45 0.12 1.76 3.44
CA ILE A 45 1.04 0.61 3.54
C ILE A 45 1.39 0.12 2.13
N ASP A 46 0.37 -0.03 1.27
CA ASP A 46 0.52 -0.59 -0.08
C ASP A 46 0.25 0.41 -1.21
N ASN A 47 -0.13 1.65 -0.89
CA ASN A 47 -0.63 2.67 -1.83
C ASN A 47 -1.89 2.23 -2.59
N GLU A 48 -2.87 1.72 -1.83
CA GLU A 48 -4.10 1.12 -2.37
C GLU A 48 -5.34 1.84 -1.82
N TYR A 49 -6.44 1.78 -2.56
CA TYR A 49 -7.68 2.48 -2.25
C TYR A 49 -8.88 1.53 -2.32
N PHE A 50 -9.81 1.67 -1.37
CA PHE A 50 -11.02 0.88 -1.33
C PHE A 50 -12.25 1.73 -1.00
N VAL A 51 -13.30 1.60 -1.82
CA VAL A 51 -14.60 2.25 -1.60
C VAL A 51 -15.60 1.21 -1.13
N THR A 52 -16.16 1.41 0.07
CA THR A 52 -17.13 0.48 0.66
C THR A 52 -18.46 1.19 0.97
N PRO A 53 -19.59 0.73 0.41
CA PRO A 53 -20.85 1.44 0.53
C PRO A 53 -21.72 0.97 1.70
N GLY A 54 -22.68 1.82 2.05
CA GLY A 54 -23.70 1.54 3.05
C GLY A 54 -24.78 0.55 2.59
N SER A 55 -24.99 0.46 1.28
CA SER A 55 -26.00 -0.38 0.63
C SER A 55 -25.53 -0.90 -0.72
N LEU A 56 -26.26 -1.85 -1.31
CA LEU A 56 -25.88 -2.46 -2.58
C LEU A 56 -26.15 -1.55 -3.79
N ASP A 57 -27.28 -0.86 -3.80
CA ASP A 57 -27.74 -0.04 -4.93
C ASP A 57 -27.97 1.42 -4.48
N PRO A 58 -27.60 2.43 -5.27
CA PRO A 58 -26.85 2.31 -6.53
C PRO A 58 -25.44 1.76 -6.31
N ARG A 59 -24.90 1.08 -7.34
CA ARG A 59 -23.59 0.45 -7.25
C ARG A 59 -22.54 1.54 -7.15
N PHE A 60 -21.70 1.46 -6.13
CA PHE A 60 -20.60 2.39 -5.87
C PHE A 60 -19.61 1.74 -4.89
N THR A 61 -18.67 0.94 -5.40
CA THR A 61 -17.89 0.03 -4.55
C THR A 61 -16.67 -0.54 -5.26
N GLY A 62 -15.63 -0.87 -4.49
CA GLY A 62 -14.53 -1.72 -4.91
C GLY A 62 -13.15 -1.08 -4.75
N ALA A 63 -12.13 -1.93 -4.82
CA ALA A 63 -10.74 -1.52 -4.70
C ALA A 63 -10.14 -1.16 -6.06
N ASN A 64 -9.12 -0.28 -6.06
CA ASN A 64 -8.41 0.15 -7.27
C ASN A 64 -7.52 -0.96 -7.84
N VAL A 65 -7.13 -1.92 -7.01
CA VAL A 65 -6.28 -3.06 -7.36
C VAL A 65 -6.91 -4.38 -6.93
N TRP A 66 -6.38 -5.47 -7.50
CA TRP A 66 -6.68 -6.81 -7.03
C TRP A 66 -5.94 -7.08 -5.73
N THR A 67 -6.62 -7.67 -4.74
CA THR A 67 -6.00 -8.08 -3.48
C THR A 67 -4.89 -9.07 -3.78
N ARG A 68 -3.70 -8.83 -3.23
CA ARG A 68 -2.57 -9.76 -3.34
C ARG A 68 -2.86 -11.08 -2.60
N TYR A 69 -3.71 -11.00 -1.58
CA TYR A 69 -4.01 -12.07 -0.63
C TYR A 69 -5.51 -12.43 -0.71
N SER A 70 -5.83 -13.73 -0.73
CA SER A 70 -7.20 -14.30 -0.88
C SER A 70 -7.90 -14.05 -2.24
N THR A 71 -8.81 -14.95 -2.62
CA THR A 71 -9.54 -14.92 -3.90
C THR A 71 -11.02 -14.54 -3.75
N LYS A 72 -11.41 -13.90 -2.63
CA LYS A 72 -12.81 -13.48 -2.41
C LYS A 72 -13.20 -12.26 -3.25
N GLN A 73 -12.24 -11.41 -3.61
CA GLN A 73 -12.51 -10.29 -4.51
C GLN A 73 -12.85 -10.81 -5.92
N ARG A 74 -13.98 -10.37 -6.46
CA ARG A 74 -14.43 -10.77 -7.81
C ARG A 74 -14.41 -9.64 -8.81
N SER A 75 -14.33 -8.39 -8.38
CA SER A 75 -14.17 -7.22 -9.25
C SER A 75 -13.51 -6.03 -8.55
N LEU A 76 -12.91 -5.17 -9.37
CA LEU A 76 -12.40 -3.85 -8.99
C LEU A 76 -13.53 -2.83 -8.77
N GLY A 77 -13.15 -1.59 -8.45
CA GLY A 77 -14.01 -0.43 -8.28
C GLY A 77 -14.91 -0.10 -9.46
N TYR A 78 -16.18 0.13 -9.20
CA TYR A 78 -17.12 0.59 -10.21
C TYR A 78 -18.31 1.35 -9.64
N MET A 79 -19.03 2.04 -10.52
CA MET A 79 -20.38 2.52 -10.26
C MET A 79 -21.36 2.17 -11.37
N GLY A 80 -22.65 2.16 -11.06
CA GLY A 80 -23.67 1.96 -12.06
C GLY A 80 -25.04 1.60 -11.52
N TYR A 81 -25.92 1.21 -12.44
CA TYR A 81 -27.33 0.94 -12.16
C TYR A 81 -27.72 -0.47 -12.61
N VAL A 82 -28.29 -1.24 -11.69
CA VAL A 82 -28.51 -2.69 -11.84
C VAL A 82 -29.36 -3.08 -13.05
N SER A 83 -30.29 -2.22 -13.48
CA SER A 83 -31.21 -2.51 -14.58
C SER A 83 -30.60 -2.29 -15.98
N TRP A 84 -29.37 -1.80 -16.08
CA TRP A 84 -28.70 -1.56 -17.37
C TRP A 84 -27.99 -2.82 -17.90
N SER A 85 -28.76 -3.87 -18.21
CA SER A 85 -28.22 -5.18 -18.64
C SER A 85 -28.51 -5.44 -20.13
N TYR A 86 -27.70 -4.85 -21.02
CA TYR A 86 -27.82 -4.98 -22.48
C TYR A 86 -26.60 -5.69 -23.06
N ARG A 87 -26.78 -6.97 -23.40
CA ARG A 87 -25.68 -7.88 -23.77
C ARG A 87 -25.34 -7.77 -25.25
N SER A 88 -24.04 -7.78 -25.57
CA SER A 88 -23.56 -7.73 -26.97
C SER A 88 -24.00 -6.47 -27.71
N TYR A 89 -23.87 -5.32 -27.02
CA TYR A 89 -24.04 -3.97 -27.56
C TYR A 89 -22.74 -3.20 -27.34
N TYR A 90 -22.46 -2.22 -28.18
CA TYR A 90 -21.46 -1.20 -27.88
C TYR A 90 -22.03 -0.24 -26.84
N TYR A 91 -21.23 0.04 -25.81
CA TYR A 91 -21.55 0.94 -24.72
C TYR A 91 -20.68 2.18 -24.76
N ASP A 92 -21.34 3.30 -24.46
CA ASP A 92 -20.73 4.55 -24.05
C ASP A 92 -21.21 4.86 -22.65
N MET A 93 -20.30 5.14 -21.73
CA MET A 93 -20.64 5.54 -20.37
C MET A 93 -19.80 6.73 -19.94
N TRP A 94 -20.45 7.77 -19.47
CA TRP A 94 -19.82 9.02 -19.08
C TRP A 94 -20.59 9.73 -17.97
N LEU A 95 -19.94 10.65 -17.27
CA LEU A 95 -20.59 11.56 -16.34
C LEU A 95 -20.94 12.86 -17.07
N SER A 96 -22.18 13.33 -16.96
CA SER A 96 -22.49 14.72 -17.35
C SER A 96 -21.76 15.68 -16.41
N ASP A 97 -21.14 16.73 -16.97
CA ASP A 97 -20.39 17.74 -16.23
C ASP A 97 -19.38 17.10 -15.26
N SER A 98 -18.62 16.12 -15.78
CA SER A 98 -17.73 15.28 -14.97
C SER A 98 -16.79 16.13 -14.11
N PRO A 99 -16.77 15.96 -12.78
CA PRO A 99 -15.83 16.66 -11.91
C PRO A 99 -14.42 16.02 -11.94
N VAL A 100 -14.26 14.93 -12.68
CA VAL A 100 -13.03 14.15 -12.81
C VAL A 100 -12.70 14.00 -14.29
N ASN A 101 -11.46 14.30 -14.67
CA ASN A 101 -10.99 13.98 -16.02
C ASN A 101 -10.83 12.46 -16.15
N SER A 102 -11.55 11.87 -17.10
CA SER A 102 -11.54 10.43 -17.37
C SER A 102 -11.94 9.61 -16.13
N PRO A 103 -13.18 9.72 -15.63
CA PRO A 103 -13.63 9.04 -14.41
C PRO A 103 -13.66 7.52 -14.54
N PHE A 104 -13.69 7.00 -15.77
CA PHE A 104 -13.89 5.59 -16.06
C PHE A 104 -12.93 5.07 -17.12
N ILE A 105 -12.60 3.78 -17.03
CA ILE A 105 -11.67 3.09 -17.93
C ILE A 105 -12.31 2.00 -18.79
N GLY A 106 -13.57 1.65 -18.51
CA GLY A 106 -14.28 0.63 -19.27
C GLY A 106 -15.44 -0.02 -18.50
N ILE A 107 -15.94 -1.13 -19.03
CA ILE A 107 -17.03 -1.90 -18.42
C ILE A 107 -16.45 -2.87 -17.39
N ARG A 108 -16.99 -2.82 -16.17
CA ARG A 108 -16.62 -3.72 -15.08
C ARG A 108 -16.85 -5.17 -15.47
N CYS A 109 -15.87 -6.00 -15.14
CA CYS A 109 -15.87 -7.42 -15.42
C CYS A 109 -15.45 -8.21 -14.16
N MET A 110 -15.72 -9.52 -14.12
CA MET A 110 -15.44 -10.36 -12.95
C MET A 110 -14.43 -11.47 -13.21
N THR A 111 -13.64 -11.81 -12.20
CA THR A 111 -12.69 -12.95 -12.23
C THR A 111 -13.36 -14.29 -12.56
N THR A 112 -14.66 -14.43 -12.28
CA THR A 112 -15.44 -15.63 -12.61
C THR A 112 -15.93 -15.67 -14.07
N GLY A 113 -15.68 -14.63 -14.87
CA GLY A 113 -16.07 -14.54 -16.27
C GLY A 113 -15.04 -15.19 -17.19
N ALA A 114 -15.47 -16.14 -18.02
CA ALA A 114 -14.59 -16.86 -18.94
C ALA A 114 -13.93 -15.97 -20.01
N SER A 115 -14.54 -14.84 -20.35
CA SER A 115 -14.03 -13.88 -21.33
C SER A 115 -13.55 -12.59 -20.67
N CYS A 116 -13.38 -12.61 -19.35
CA CYS A 116 -12.98 -11.43 -18.61
C CYS A 116 -11.47 -11.21 -18.70
N PRO A 117 -11.00 -10.03 -19.13
CA PRO A 117 -9.58 -9.70 -19.05
C PRO A 117 -9.05 -9.76 -17.61
N SER A 118 -7.79 -10.15 -17.43
CA SER A 118 -7.16 -10.24 -16.10
C SER A 118 -7.11 -8.90 -15.35
N GLN A 119 -7.06 -7.78 -16.09
CA GLN A 119 -7.18 -6.42 -15.55
C GLN A 119 -8.56 -6.12 -14.92
N GLY A 120 -9.57 -6.98 -15.10
CA GLY A 120 -10.86 -6.87 -14.42
C GLY A 120 -11.93 -6.01 -15.09
N TYR A 121 -11.68 -5.54 -16.31
CA TYR A 121 -12.62 -4.74 -17.09
C TYR A 121 -12.35 -4.86 -18.58
N ILE A 122 -13.38 -4.57 -19.38
CA ILE A 122 -13.30 -4.44 -20.83
C ILE A 122 -13.03 -2.97 -21.11
N SER A 123 -11.84 -2.64 -21.64
CA SER A 123 -11.42 -1.26 -21.88
C SER A 123 -12.29 -0.57 -22.92
N GLY A 124 -12.52 0.72 -22.75
CA GLY A 124 -13.05 1.55 -23.83
C GLY A 124 -12.04 1.71 -24.96
N GLU A 125 -12.55 1.78 -26.20
CA GLU A 125 -11.72 2.09 -27.36
C GLU A 125 -11.21 3.53 -27.26
N VAL A 126 -12.10 4.44 -26.87
CA VAL A 126 -11.77 5.85 -26.61
C VAL A 126 -12.17 6.19 -25.19
N ILE A 127 -11.28 6.89 -24.49
CA ILE A 127 -11.52 7.48 -23.17
C ILE A 127 -11.23 8.97 -23.31
N ASP A 128 -12.16 9.80 -22.85
CA ASP A 128 -11.98 11.26 -22.80
C ASP A 128 -12.24 11.78 -21.38
N ASN A 129 -12.43 13.09 -21.23
CA ASN A 129 -12.61 13.72 -19.93
C ASN A 129 -13.90 13.29 -19.22
N GLU A 130 -14.94 12.86 -19.94
CA GLU A 130 -16.24 12.53 -19.33
C GLU A 130 -16.43 11.04 -19.09
N GLY A 131 -15.78 10.18 -19.88
CA GLY A 131 -15.96 8.73 -19.77
C GLY A 131 -15.28 7.91 -20.85
N PHE A 132 -15.86 6.75 -21.14
CA PHE A 132 -15.38 5.82 -22.15
C PHE A 132 -16.45 5.53 -23.21
N TYR A 133 -16.00 5.18 -24.40
CA TYR A 133 -16.83 5.05 -25.59
C TYR A 133 -16.46 3.82 -26.40
N HIS A 134 -17.46 3.32 -27.14
CA HIS A 134 -17.35 2.19 -28.05
C HIS A 134 -16.76 0.94 -27.40
N THR A 135 -17.40 0.46 -26.34
CA THR A 135 -16.98 -0.78 -25.65
C THR A 135 -17.98 -1.90 -25.89
N MET A 136 -17.55 -3.01 -26.48
CA MET A 136 -18.43 -4.16 -26.67
C MET A 136 -18.76 -4.83 -25.32
N ALA A 137 -20.00 -4.71 -24.88
CA ALA A 137 -20.50 -5.37 -23.67
C ALA A 137 -20.58 -6.88 -23.87
N GLY A 138 -20.17 -7.64 -22.85
CA GLY A 138 -20.21 -9.10 -22.92
C GLY A 138 -21.61 -9.71 -22.80
N ASN A 139 -21.64 -11.04 -22.80
CA ASN A 139 -22.88 -11.83 -22.84
C ASN A 139 -23.48 -12.16 -21.46
N SER A 140 -22.82 -11.78 -20.36
CA SER A 140 -23.23 -12.10 -18.99
C SER A 140 -22.72 -11.04 -18.02
N LEU A 141 -23.27 -11.01 -16.79
CA LEU A 141 -22.80 -10.10 -15.74
C LEU A 141 -21.31 -10.28 -15.45
N ALA A 142 -20.82 -11.52 -15.43
CA ALA A 142 -19.41 -11.82 -15.15
C ALA A 142 -18.48 -11.40 -16.30
N ASN A 143 -18.98 -11.40 -17.53
CA ASN A 143 -18.22 -11.00 -18.72
C ASN A 143 -18.47 -9.52 -19.11
N GLY A 144 -18.92 -8.65 -18.19
CA GLY A 144 -19.12 -7.22 -18.51
C GLY A 144 -20.34 -6.91 -19.39
N GLY A 145 -21.45 -7.62 -19.21
CA GLY A 145 -22.72 -7.39 -19.92
C GLY A 145 -23.68 -6.43 -19.21
N THR A 146 -23.19 -5.58 -18.31
CA THR A 146 -24.03 -4.66 -17.50
C THR A 146 -23.37 -3.29 -17.43
N GLY A 147 -24.17 -2.22 -17.42
CA GLY A 147 -23.76 -0.82 -17.41
C GLY A 147 -23.16 -0.41 -16.07
N TYR A 148 -22.01 -0.99 -15.78
CA TYR A 148 -21.18 -0.76 -14.61
C TYR A 148 -19.84 -0.22 -15.10
N ALA A 149 -19.60 1.06 -14.84
CA ALA A 149 -18.39 1.75 -15.26
C ALA A 149 -17.29 1.56 -14.22
N THR A 150 -16.16 0.98 -14.62
CA THR A 150 -14.99 0.79 -13.76
C THR A 150 -14.33 2.11 -13.48
N PHE A 151 -14.02 2.40 -12.21
CA PHE A 151 -13.33 3.61 -11.81
C PHE A 151 -11.92 3.71 -12.39
N SER A 152 -11.53 4.91 -12.80
CA SER A 152 -10.14 5.24 -13.11
C SER A 152 -9.34 5.58 -11.85
N PRO A 153 -8.00 5.62 -11.91
CA PRO A 153 -7.18 6.17 -10.84
C PRO A 153 -7.57 7.60 -10.45
N ALA A 154 -7.92 8.45 -11.43
CA ALA A 154 -8.35 9.83 -11.20
C ALA A 154 -9.66 9.89 -10.38
N MET A 155 -10.57 8.94 -10.58
CA MET A 155 -11.80 8.86 -9.78
C MET A 155 -11.49 8.52 -8.32
N TYR A 156 -10.54 7.62 -8.05
CA TYR A 156 -10.10 7.35 -6.68
C TYR A 156 -9.49 8.59 -6.02
N GLU A 157 -8.64 9.33 -6.73
CA GLU A 157 -8.05 10.57 -6.20
C GLU A 157 -9.12 11.63 -5.90
N TYR A 158 -10.13 11.77 -6.76
CA TYR A 158 -11.25 12.66 -6.51
C TYR A 158 -11.98 12.27 -5.21
N LEU A 159 -12.36 10.99 -5.07
CA LEU A 159 -13.07 10.48 -3.89
C LEU A 159 -12.24 10.55 -2.61
N ARG A 160 -10.92 10.35 -2.72
CA ARG A 160 -9.96 10.51 -1.62
C ARG A 160 -10.01 11.92 -1.05
N ASN A 161 -10.02 12.93 -1.93
CA ASN A 161 -10.00 14.35 -1.55
C ASN A 161 -11.33 14.88 -1.00
N ARG A 162 -12.45 14.19 -1.22
CA ARG A 162 -13.75 14.54 -0.59
C ARG A 162 -13.66 14.39 0.92
N GLN A 163 -14.33 15.28 1.65
CA GLN A 163 -14.44 15.24 3.10
C GLN A 163 -15.68 14.43 3.53
N PRO A 164 -15.62 13.68 4.64
CA PRO A 164 -16.81 13.13 5.28
C PRO A 164 -17.89 14.22 5.49
N GLY A 165 -19.12 13.94 5.08
CA GLY A 165 -20.27 14.85 5.05
C GLY A 165 -20.61 15.39 3.67
N GLU A 166 -19.66 15.40 2.74
CA GLU A 166 -19.90 15.87 1.37
C GLU A 166 -20.71 14.86 0.54
N THR A 167 -21.53 15.38 -0.38
CA THR A 167 -22.35 14.59 -1.29
C THR A 167 -22.08 15.01 -2.72
N ASP A 168 -21.83 14.02 -3.57
CA ASP A 168 -21.66 14.21 -5.01
C ASP A 168 -22.88 13.66 -5.75
N ALA A 169 -23.42 14.44 -6.68
CA ALA A 169 -24.54 14.06 -7.52
C ALA A 169 -24.05 13.70 -8.93
N PHE A 170 -23.63 12.45 -9.12
CA PHE A 170 -23.13 11.96 -10.40
C PHE A 170 -24.28 11.64 -11.34
N VAL A 171 -24.40 12.37 -12.45
CA VAL A 171 -25.32 12.03 -13.54
C VAL A 171 -24.61 11.05 -14.47
N LEU A 172 -24.76 9.76 -14.20
CA LEU A 172 -24.17 8.71 -15.01
C LEU A 172 -25.02 8.48 -16.25
N ASN A 173 -24.39 8.46 -17.41
CA ASN A 173 -25.02 8.16 -18.68
C ASN A 173 -24.62 6.79 -19.17
N LEU A 174 -25.54 6.13 -19.86
CA LEU A 174 -25.30 4.96 -20.69
C LEU A 174 -25.99 5.19 -22.03
N CYS A 175 -25.22 5.17 -23.10
CA CYS A 175 -25.76 4.97 -24.44
C CYS A 175 -25.33 3.59 -24.95
N TYR A 176 -26.27 2.83 -25.53
CA TYR A 176 -25.96 1.53 -26.10
C TYR A 176 -26.57 1.34 -27.48
N THR A 177 -25.86 0.62 -28.35
CA THR A 177 -26.22 0.40 -29.76
C THR A 177 -25.63 -0.91 -30.31
N LYS A 178 -26.24 -1.46 -31.36
CA LYS A 178 -25.62 -2.55 -32.17
C LYS A 178 -24.86 -2.01 -33.36
N THR A 179 -25.02 -0.73 -33.67
CA THR A 179 -24.28 -0.06 -34.74
C THR A 179 -22.84 0.09 -34.31
N ASP A 180 -21.94 -0.53 -35.06
CA ASP A 180 -20.50 -0.31 -34.98
C ASP A 180 -20.22 1.09 -35.56
N TYR A 181 -19.65 1.98 -34.76
CA TYR A 181 -19.49 3.40 -35.11
C TYR A 181 -18.07 3.86 -34.76
N ASP A 182 -17.57 4.89 -35.46
CA ASP A 182 -16.16 5.30 -35.36
C ASP A 182 -15.94 6.28 -34.19
N ALA A 183 -15.72 5.75 -32.99
CA ALA A 183 -15.42 6.57 -31.82
C ALA A 183 -14.09 7.32 -31.92
N ALA A 184 -13.10 6.74 -32.62
CA ALA A 184 -11.78 7.34 -32.82
C ALA A 184 -11.86 8.63 -33.65
N SER A 185 -12.82 8.72 -34.59
CA SER A 185 -13.12 9.95 -35.32
C SER A 185 -13.99 10.94 -34.55
N GLY A 186 -14.28 10.68 -33.27
CA GLY A 186 -15.12 11.54 -32.43
C GLY A 186 -16.63 11.28 -32.51
N GLN A 187 -17.09 10.24 -33.22
CA GLN A 187 -18.51 9.86 -33.16
C GLN A 187 -18.85 9.32 -31.76
N ARG A 188 -20.12 9.41 -31.39
CA ARG A 188 -20.63 8.89 -30.11
C ARG A 188 -21.98 8.22 -30.35
N CYS A 189 -22.33 7.25 -29.51
CA CYS A 189 -23.62 6.55 -29.57
C CYS A 189 -24.81 7.53 -29.48
N ARG A 190 -24.68 8.61 -28.68
CA ARG A 190 -25.73 9.62 -28.51
C ARG A 190 -26.04 10.43 -29.78
N ASP A 191 -25.07 10.52 -30.70
CA ASP A 191 -25.15 11.32 -31.91
C ASP A 191 -25.67 10.50 -33.12
N LEU A 192 -25.93 9.20 -32.94
CA LEU A 192 -26.46 8.34 -33.98
C LEU A 192 -27.91 8.70 -34.33
N ALA A 193 -28.22 8.74 -35.63
CA ALA A 193 -29.55 9.10 -36.13
C ALA A 193 -30.66 8.11 -35.74
N SER A 194 -30.31 6.83 -35.55
CA SER A 194 -31.21 5.75 -35.12
C SER A 194 -30.42 4.52 -34.64
N GLY A 195 -31.10 3.54 -34.04
CA GLY A 195 -30.49 2.27 -33.63
C GLY A 195 -29.75 2.30 -32.28
N ALA A 196 -29.76 3.45 -31.60
CA ALA A 196 -29.15 3.65 -30.29
C ALA A 196 -30.20 4.05 -29.24
N THR A 197 -29.90 3.79 -27.97
CA THR A 197 -30.74 4.20 -26.83
C THR A 197 -29.87 4.86 -25.78
N TRP A 198 -30.24 6.07 -25.37
CA TRP A 198 -29.55 6.83 -24.33
C TRP A 198 -30.39 6.91 -23.04
N ARG A 199 -29.78 6.48 -21.94
CA ARG A 199 -30.33 6.52 -20.59
C ARG A 199 -29.38 7.24 -19.63
N TYR A 200 -29.94 7.86 -18.60
CA TYR A 200 -29.14 8.42 -17.51
C TYR A 200 -29.72 8.05 -16.14
N TYR A 201 -28.88 8.03 -15.12
CA TYR A 201 -29.25 7.76 -13.73
C TYR A 201 -28.43 8.64 -12.80
N THR A 202 -29.09 9.30 -11.84
CA THR A 202 -28.40 10.16 -10.87
C THR A 202 -28.02 9.37 -9.62
N ILE A 203 -26.72 9.23 -9.36
CA ILE A 203 -26.16 8.62 -8.16
C ILE A 203 -25.77 9.73 -7.19
N ASN A 204 -26.47 9.83 -6.07
CA ASN A 204 -26.09 10.70 -4.96
C ASN A 204 -25.19 9.92 -3.99
N ALA A 205 -23.88 10.13 -4.07
CA ALA A 205 -22.90 9.45 -3.23
C ALA A 205 -22.46 10.37 -2.09
N THR A 206 -22.76 10.01 -0.85
CA THR A 206 -22.36 10.78 0.33
C THR A 206 -21.16 10.09 0.99
N LYS A 207 -20.03 10.79 1.13
CA LYS A 207 -18.90 10.27 1.90
C LYS A 207 -19.21 10.40 3.38
N VAL A 208 -19.21 9.31 4.11
CA VAL A 208 -19.57 9.32 5.55
C VAL A 208 -18.42 8.89 6.45
N GLY A 209 -17.42 8.24 5.89
CA GLY A 209 -16.20 7.84 6.58
C GLY A 209 -14.96 7.98 5.70
N HIS A 210 -13.83 8.31 6.32
CA HIS A 210 -12.49 8.23 5.72
C HIS A 210 -11.59 7.52 6.72
N LEU A 211 -11.10 6.34 6.34
CA LEU A 211 -10.13 5.57 7.12
C LEU A 211 -8.79 5.59 6.40
N THR A 212 -7.78 6.18 7.00
CA THR A 212 -6.40 6.13 6.52
C THR A 212 -5.64 5.09 7.34
N LEU A 213 -5.11 4.07 6.67
CA LEU A 213 -4.26 3.03 7.25
C LEU A 213 -2.81 3.38 6.95
N ASN A 214 -1.99 3.45 7.98
CA ASN A 214 -0.61 3.85 7.92
C ASN A 214 0.31 2.73 8.40
N SER A 215 1.50 2.70 7.82
CA SER A 215 2.58 1.92 8.39
C SER A 215 2.95 2.45 9.76
N THR A 216 3.11 1.55 10.73
CA THR A 216 3.76 1.82 12.02
C THR A 216 5.25 2.09 11.84
N GLY A 217 5.86 1.64 10.72
CA GLY A 217 7.30 1.69 10.44
C GLY A 217 8.14 0.91 11.45
N ALA A 218 7.50 0.15 12.33
CA ALA A 218 8.09 -0.39 13.53
C ALA A 218 8.61 -1.80 13.27
N LEU A 219 9.92 -2.00 13.48
CA LEU A 219 10.46 -3.33 13.67
C LEU A 219 10.48 -3.65 15.17
N ALA A 220 9.86 -4.76 15.54
CA ALA A 220 9.93 -5.30 16.89
C ALA A 220 10.65 -6.64 16.88
N GLU A 221 11.74 -6.71 17.63
CA GLU A 221 12.47 -7.95 17.83
C GLU A 221 12.00 -8.59 19.15
N ILE A 222 11.25 -9.68 19.01
CA ILE A 222 10.71 -10.47 20.11
C ILE A 222 11.60 -11.68 20.33
N TRP A 223 12.21 -11.73 21.50
CA TRP A 223 12.98 -12.87 21.97
C TRP A 223 12.09 -13.77 22.80
N ILE A 224 12.16 -15.09 22.58
CA ILE A 224 11.29 -16.02 23.27
C ILE A 224 12.10 -17.01 24.09
N ALA A 225 11.88 -17.03 25.40
CA ALA A 225 12.49 -17.98 26.30
C ALA A 225 12.17 -19.44 25.93
N SER A 226 12.97 -20.42 26.38
CA SER A 226 12.73 -21.86 26.09
C SER A 226 11.36 -22.35 26.60
N ASP A 227 10.85 -21.71 27.65
CA ASP A 227 9.52 -21.95 28.20
C ASP A 227 8.41 -21.17 27.47
N GLY A 228 8.74 -20.40 26.43
CA GLY A 228 7.83 -19.56 25.64
C GLY A 228 7.66 -18.12 26.12
N THR A 229 8.34 -17.71 27.21
CA THR A 229 8.20 -16.35 27.76
C THR A 229 8.81 -15.31 26.82
N PRO A 230 8.05 -14.35 26.29
CA PRO A 230 8.58 -13.37 25.37
C PRO A 230 9.23 -12.18 26.09
N SER A 231 10.20 -11.55 25.45
CA SER A 231 10.82 -10.29 25.86
C SER A 231 11.09 -9.42 24.63
N VAL A 232 11.14 -8.11 24.80
CA VAL A 232 11.43 -7.16 23.70
C VAL A 232 12.84 -6.63 23.87
N ASN A 233 13.68 -6.83 22.88
CA ASN A 233 15.02 -6.24 22.84
C ASN A 233 14.98 -4.85 22.18
N ILE A 234 14.35 -4.74 21.00
CA ILE A 234 14.16 -3.50 20.25
C ILE A 234 12.70 -3.34 19.84
N GLY A 235 12.19 -2.12 19.89
CA GLY A 235 10.80 -1.79 19.53
C GLY A 235 9.81 -1.82 20.70
N SER A 236 10.26 -1.62 21.95
CA SER A 236 9.41 -1.66 23.15
C SER A 236 8.27 -0.63 23.16
N GLN A 237 8.36 0.45 22.38
CA GLN A 237 7.26 1.40 22.19
C GLN A 237 6.09 0.87 21.33
N HIS A 238 6.34 -0.21 20.57
CA HIS A 238 5.38 -0.83 19.64
C HIS A 238 4.93 -2.22 20.10
N CYS A 239 5.78 -2.95 20.81
CA CYS A 239 5.43 -4.23 21.43
C CYS A 239 5.72 -4.22 22.93
N GLU A 240 4.82 -4.78 23.72
CA GLU A 240 5.00 -4.91 25.17
C GLU A 240 4.48 -6.25 25.71
N VAL A 241 5.16 -6.76 26.74
CA VAL A 241 4.71 -7.94 27.48
C VAL A 241 3.42 -7.59 28.20
N SER A 242 2.38 -8.40 27.97
CA SER A 242 1.02 -8.12 28.48
C SER A 242 0.28 -9.41 28.82
N ILE A 243 -0.83 -9.27 29.54
CA ILE A 243 -1.74 -10.36 29.87
C ILE A 243 -3.09 -10.07 29.23
N VAL A 244 -3.54 -10.97 28.37
CA VAL A 244 -4.83 -10.87 27.67
C VAL A 244 -5.64 -12.12 27.95
N ALA A 245 -6.85 -11.94 28.49
CA ALA A 245 -7.75 -13.03 28.86
C ALA A 245 -7.10 -14.10 29.77
N GLY A 246 -6.22 -13.68 30.68
CA GLY A 246 -5.52 -14.56 31.62
C GLY A 246 -4.26 -15.24 31.06
N GLU A 247 -3.97 -15.06 29.77
CA GLU A 247 -2.77 -15.60 29.11
C GLU A 247 -1.68 -14.53 29.04
N SER A 248 -0.45 -14.88 29.42
CA SER A 248 0.73 -14.02 29.21
C SER A 248 1.18 -14.10 27.75
N GLY A 249 1.71 -13.00 27.22
CA GLY A 249 2.20 -12.91 25.85
C GLY A 249 2.76 -11.54 25.52
N MET A 250 2.74 -11.20 24.23
CA MET A 250 3.17 -9.92 23.69
C MET A 250 2.02 -9.24 22.98
N THR A 251 1.80 -7.95 23.25
CA THR A 251 0.88 -7.10 22.48
C THR A 251 1.69 -6.15 21.61
N CYS A 252 1.42 -6.14 20.31
CA CYS A 252 2.08 -5.31 19.32
C CYS A 252 1.09 -4.40 18.60
N LYS A 253 1.47 -3.15 18.37
CA LYS A 253 0.78 -2.22 17.47
C LYS A 253 1.15 -2.61 16.04
N MET A 254 0.19 -3.09 15.25
CA MET A 254 0.43 -3.68 13.92
C MET A 254 0.05 -2.77 12.76
N VAL A 255 -0.92 -1.89 12.97
CA VAL A 255 -1.42 -0.94 11.96
C VAL A 255 -1.70 0.37 12.68
N SER A 256 -1.15 1.48 12.20
CA SER A 256 -1.58 2.81 12.65
C SER A 256 -2.74 3.27 11.79
N TYR A 257 -3.71 4.00 12.34
CA TYR A 257 -4.78 4.55 11.53
C TYR A 257 -5.27 5.92 12.00
N ASN A 258 -5.87 6.65 11.07
CA ASN A 258 -6.70 7.81 11.33
C ASN A 258 -8.11 7.55 10.79
N TYR A 259 -9.13 7.72 11.63
CA TYR A 259 -10.51 7.53 11.20
C TYR A 259 -11.35 8.79 11.46
N ARG A 260 -12.03 9.25 10.43
CA ARG A 260 -12.98 10.34 10.50
C ARG A 260 -14.32 9.87 9.98
N GLU A 261 -15.40 10.11 10.71
CA GLU A 261 -16.75 9.80 10.25
C GLU A 261 -17.77 10.86 10.65
N THR A 262 -18.83 10.97 9.85
CA THR A 262 -20.05 11.72 10.20
C THR A 262 -21.17 10.80 10.67
N LYS A 263 -21.16 9.55 10.21
CA LYS A 263 -21.99 8.44 10.68
C LYS A 263 -21.38 7.12 10.23
N ARG A 264 -21.73 6.04 10.92
CA ARG A 264 -21.36 4.67 10.54
C ARG A 264 -21.89 4.35 9.13
N VAL A 265 -21.03 3.82 8.26
CA VAL A 265 -21.39 3.52 6.86
C VAL A 265 -22.37 2.33 6.76
N THR A 266 -22.10 1.24 7.47
CA THR A 266 -22.99 0.06 7.53
C THR A 266 -22.63 -0.84 8.70
N SER A 267 -23.55 -1.75 9.07
CA SER A 267 -23.24 -2.89 9.93
C SER A 267 -22.74 -4.13 9.19
N SER A 268 -22.87 -4.14 7.86
CA SER A 268 -22.50 -5.26 6.99
C SER A 268 -21.00 -5.34 6.66
N LEU A 269 -20.21 -4.35 7.09
CA LEU A 269 -18.76 -4.28 6.90
C LEU A 269 -18.06 -4.94 8.08
N SER A 270 -17.48 -6.11 7.83
CA SER A 270 -16.64 -6.82 8.78
C SER A 270 -15.16 -6.52 8.57
N PHE A 271 -14.39 -6.71 9.63
CA PHE A 271 -12.95 -6.69 9.70
C PHE A 271 -12.48 -7.98 10.37
N GLU A 272 -11.42 -8.57 9.83
CA GLU A 272 -10.88 -9.83 10.33
C GLU A 272 -9.37 -9.91 10.05
N MET A 273 -8.66 -10.59 10.94
CA MET A 273 -7.24 -10.89 10.79
C MET A 273 -7.08 -12.24 10.09
N VAL A 274 -6.05 -12.37 9.27
CA VAL A 274 -5.65 -13.62 8.63
C VAL A 274 -4.24 -13.94 9.04
N VAL A 275 -4.05 -15.20 9.45
CA VAL A 275 -2.74 -15.79 9.71
C VAL A 275 -2.46 -16.79 8.61
N ASP A 276 -1.38 -16.59 7.86
CA ASP A 276 -0.95 -17.56 6.84
C ASP A 276 -0.36 -18.81 7.51
N THR A 277 -1.22 -19.79 7.77
CA THR A 277 -0.83 -21.04 8.41
C THR A 277 0.06 -21.93 7.55
N ALA A 278 0.08 -21.71 6.22
CA ALA A 278 0.93 -22.48 5.32
C ALA A 278 2.38 -22.01 5.46
N THR A 279 2.62 -20.70 5.37
CA THR A 279 3.92 -20.08 5.63
C THR A 279 4.38 -20.33 7.07
N LEU A 280 3.45 -20.33 8.02
CA LEU A 280 3.74 -20.63 9.43
C LEU A 280 4.09 -22.11 9.69
N GLY A 281 3.75 -23.05 8.80
CA GLY A 281 3.98 -24.48 9.01
C GLY A 281 3.12 -25.15 10.09
N PHE A 282 2.19 -24.41 10.70
CA PHE A 282 1.14 -24.96 11.59
C PHE A 282 -0.05 -24.00 11.68
N SER A 283 -1.19 -24.51 12.17
CA SER A 283 -2.39 -23.70 12.43
C SER A 283 -2.50 -23.34 13.92
N PRO A 284 -2.30 -22.06 14.31
CA PRO A 284 -2.48 -21.62 15.69
C PRO A 284 -3.93 -21.78 16.12
N ARG A 285 -4.15 -22.09 17.41
CA ARG A 285 -5.51 -22.05 17.96
C ARG A 285 -6.05 -20.62 17.92
N ALA A 286 -7.34 -20.47 17.68
CA ALA A 286 -7.97 -19.16 17.51
C ALA A 286 -7.70 -18.19 18.68
N ASN A 287 -7.59 -18.70 19.92
CA ASN A 287 -7.37 -17.89 21.12
C ASN A 287 -5.90 -17.57 21.43
N THR A 288 -4.94 -18.15 20.73
CA THR A 288 -3.50 -17.90 20.97
C THR A 288 -2.99 -16.66 20.23
N ILE A 289 -3.77 -16.18 19.24
CA ILE A 289 -3.55 -14.91 18.57
C ILE A 289 -4.85 -14.13 18.63
N LYS A 290 -4.79 -12.88 19.07
CA LYS A 290 -5.96 -12.01 19.18
C LYS A 290 -5.68 -10.64 18.57
N TYR A 291 -6.71 -9.93 18.13
CA TYR A 291 -6.60 -8.55 17.70
C TYR A 291 -7.56 -7.63 18.46
N SER A 292 -7.26 -6.34 18.49
CA SER A 292 -8.04 -5.31 19.18
C SER A 292 -7.89 -3.96 18.50
N GLY A 293 -8.94 -3.12 18.56
CA GLY A 293 -8.87 -1.71 18.16
C GLY A 293 -8.52 -0.74 19.28
N ASN A 294 -8.56 -1.20 20.55
CA ASN A 294 -8.44 -0.34 21.73
C ASN A 294 -7.52 -0.93 22.83
N GLY A 295 -6.85 -2.06 22.55
CA GLY A 295 -5.99 -2.77 23.50
C GLY A 295 -6.71 -3.41 24.69
N SER A 296 -8.04 -3.33 24.76
CA SER A 296 -8.84 -3.75 25.92
C SER A 296 -9.89 -4.81 25.58
N THR A 297 -10.56 -4.65 24.44
CA THR A 297 -11.53 -5.60 23.91
C THR A 297 -10.86 -6.45 22.84
N TRP A 298 -10.79 -7.76 23.08
CA TRP A 298 -9.97 -8.66 22.28
C TRP A 298 -10.80 -9.70 21.54
N TYR A 299 -10.48 -9.88 20.27
CA TYR A 299 -11.11 -10.84 19.38
C TYR A 299 -10.10 -11.89 18.95
N ASN A 300 -10.52 -13.15 18.81
CA ASN A 300 -9.64 -14.19 18.27
C ASN A 300 -9.30 -13.87 16.81
N TRP A 301 -8.10 -14.20 16.35
CA TRP A 301 -7.65 -13.85 15.00
C TRP A 301 -8.61 -14.29 13.90
N SER A 302 -9.18 -15.50 14.01
CA SER A 302 -10.12 -16.08 13.06
C SER A 302 -11.58 -15.63 13.24
N SER A 303 -11.84 -14.57 14.00
CA SER A 303 -13.19 -14.06 14.24
C SER A 303 -13.48 -12.89 13.32
N SER A 304 -14.60 -12.97 12.60
CA SER A 304 -15.16 -11.84 11.87
C SER A 304 -15.82 -10.86 12.86
N THR A 305 -15.36 -9.62 12.89
CA THR A 305 -15.92 -8.56 13.73
C THR A 305 -16.46 -7.43 12.89
N THR A 306 -17.45 -6.69 13.38
CA THR A 306 -17.83 -5.44 12.73
C THR A 306 -16.66 -4.45 12.77
N TYR A 307 -16.37 -3.78 11.65
CA TYR A 307 -15.26 -2.82 11.58
C TYR A 307 -15.29 -1.74 12.68
N SER A 308 -16.48 -1.27 13.07
CA SER A 308 -16.66 -0.22 14.09
C SER A 308 -16.29 -0.68 15.51
N ASN A 309 -16.04 -1.97 15.73
CA ASN A 309 -15.49 -2.48 16.99
C ASN A 309 -13.96 -2.32 17.05
N VAL A 310 -13.32 -2.08 15.90
CA VAL A 310 -11.87 -1.99 15.75
C VAL A 310 -11.44 -0.56 15.40
N PHE A 311 -12.18 0.10 14.52
CA PHE A 311 -11.90 1.46 14.07
C PHE A 311 -12.88 2.44 14.71
N THR A 312 -12.34 3.37 15.51
CA THR A 312 -13.09 4.46 16.12
C THR A 312 -12.38 5.78 15.86
N THR A 313 -13.08 6.91 15.99
CA THR A 313 -12.48 8.24 15.78
C THR A 313 -11.42 8.62 16.82
N GLU A 314 -11.41 7.93 17.96
CA GLU A 314 -10.46 8.13 19.06
C GLU A 314 -9.29 7.12 19.02
N GLY A 315 -9.47 6.00 18.31
CA GLY A 315 -8.47 4.96 18.22
C GLY A 315 -7.31 5.35 17.31
N GLN A 316 -6.17 4.69 17.53
CA GLN A 316 -4.90 5.04 16.87
C GLN A 316 -4.23 3.84 16.21
N TYR A 317 -4.46 2.63 16.74
CA TYR A 317 -3.76 1.43 16.30
C TYR A 317 -4.69 0.21 16.30
N VAL A 318 -4.41 -0.72 15.40
CA VAL A 318 -4.83 -2.11 15.54
C VAL A 318 -3.73 -2.86 16.28
N TYR A 319 -4.10 -3.47 17.40
CA TYR A 319 -3.22 -4.25 18.25
C TYR A 319 -3.37 -5.73 17.94
N VAL A 320 -2.27 -6.48 18.01
CA VAL A 320 -2.26 -7.94 17.95
C VAL A 320 -1.57 -8.49 19.20
N PHE A 321 -2.22 -9.44 19.85
CA PHE A 321 -1.68 -10.18 20.98
C PHE A 321 -1.25 -11.57 20.52
N LEU A 322 -0.01 -11.94 20.83
CA LEU A 322 0.60 -13.24 20.58
C LEU A 322 0.86 -13.91 21.94
N SER A 323 0.19 -15.02 22.24
CA SER A 323 0.32 -15.66 23.55
C SER A 323 1.62 -16.43 23.72
N LYS A 324 2.02 -16.68 24.97
CA LYS A 324 3.08 -17.63 25.33
C LYS A 324 2.88 -18.99 24.68
N THR A 325 1.64 -19.47 24.59
CA THR A 325 1.30 -20.73 23.90
C THR A 325 1.62 -20.66 22.40
N PHE A 326 1.35 -19.55 21.72
CA PHE A 326 1.75 -19.37 20.32
C PHE A 326 3.27 -19.43 20.16
N PHE A 327 3.99 -18.72 21.03
CA PHE A 327 5.44 -18.69 21.07
C PHE A 327 6.09 -20.06 21.37
N GLN A 328 5.54 -20.83 22.31
CA GLN A 328 5.98 -22.22 22.56
C GLN A 328 5.84 -23.09 21.31
N ASN A 329 4.76 -22.92 20.54
CA ASN A 329 4.54 -23.70 19.32
C ASN A 329 5.57 -23.41 18.23
N LEU A 330 6.06 -22.17 18.15
CA LEU A 330 7.16 -21.78 17.25
C LEU A 330 8.46 -22.45 17.66
N ILE A 331 8.82 -22.37 18.94
CA ILE A 331 10.05 -22.97 19.48
C ILE A 331 10.06 -24.48 19.27
N GLN A 332 8.97 -25.18 19.63
CA GLN A 332 8.88 -26.64 19.49
C GLN A 332 9.04 -27.13 18.04
N ARG A 333 8.86 -26.24 17.06
CA ARG A 333 8.95 -26.54 15.63
C ARG A 333 10.20 -25.95 14.97
N GLY A 334 11.06 -25.27 15.71
CA GLY A 334 12.26 -24.61 15.16
C GLY A 334 11.91 -23.50 14.16
N ILE A 335 10.77 -22.82 14.31
CA ILE A 335 10.33 -21.78 13.38
C ILE A 335 10.79 -20.42 13.89
N SER A 336 11.60 -19.73 13.10
CA SER A 336 11.82 -18.29 13.22
C SER A 336 10.88 -17.53 12.27
N ILE A 337 10.37 -16.39 12.72
CA ILE A 337 9.61 -15.47 11.86
C ILE A 337 10.54 -14.27 11.65
N THR A 338 10.91 -14.00 10.40
CA THR A 338 11.71 -12.82 10.03
C THR A 338 11.13 -12.19 8.77
N ASN A 339 11.02 -10.86 8.72
CA ASN A 339 10.57 -10.09 7.54
C ASN A 339 9.26 -10.59 6.89
N ASN A 340 8.28 -11.03 7.70
CA ASN A 340 7.08 -11.71 7.22
C ASN A 340 5.83 -10.80 7.24
N ASP A 341 5.88 -9.69 6.51
CA ASP A 341 4.75 -8.74 6.36
C ASP A 341 3.47 -9.42 5.84
N GLU A 342 3.60 -10.60 5.23
CA GLU A 342 2.50 -11.41 4.68
C GLU A 342 1.91 -12.41 5.67
N LEU A 343 2.62 -12.75 6.76
CA LEU A 343 2.14 -13.75 7.73
C LEU A 343 0.89 -13.27 8.45
N PHE A 344 0.82 -11.97 8.74
CA PHE A 344 -0.29 -11.32 9.41
C PHE A 344 -0.90 -10.28 8.48
N THR A 345 -2.05 -10.60 7.91
CA THR A 345 -2.81 -9.67 7.06
C THR A 345 -4.17 -9.39 7.67
N PHE A 346 -4.87 -8.39 7.16
CA PHE A 346 -6.23 -8.05 7.58
C PHE A 346 -7.11 -7.80 6.37
N PHE A 347 -8.39 -8.14 6.47
CA PHE A 347 -9.35 -7.83 5.41
C PHE A 347 -10.61 -7.15 5.90
N PHE A 348 -11.18 -6.36 5.00
CA PHE A 348 -12.55 -5.89 5.04
C PHE A 348 -13.42 -6.74 4.14
N ASP A 349 -14.61 -7.09 4.62
CA ASP A 349 -15.62 -7.79 3.80
C ASP A 349 -16.99 -7.13 4.03
N ASN A 350 -17.54 -6.56 2.96
CA ASN A 350 -18.85 -5.93 2.95
C ASN A 350 -19.87 -6.85 2.30
N SER A 351 -20.66 -7.52 3.14
CA SER A 351 -21.69 -8.45 2.68
C SER A 351 -22.80 -7.80 1.83
N ASN A 352 -22.98 -6.47 1.89
CA ASN A 352 -23.88 -5.77 0.96
C ASN A 352 -23.41 -5.92 -0.50
N THR A 353 -22.09 -5.96 -0.73
CA THR A 353 -21.45 -5.90 -2.05
C THR A 353 -20.49 -7.07 -2.27
N ALA A 354 -20.94 -8.31 -2.07
CA ALA A 354 -20.10 -9.54 -2.09
C ALA A 354 -19.17 -9.76 -3.32
N GLN A 355 -19.31 -8.98 -4.40
CA GLN A 355 -18.44 -9.10 -5.58
C GLN A 355 -17.22 -8.16 -5.52
N SER A 356 -17.36 -6.99 -4.91
CA SER A 356 -16.34 -5.93 -4.87
C SER A 356 -16.04 -5.43 -3.46
N GLY A 357 -16.83 -5.85 -2.48
CA GLY A 357 -16.76 -5.43 -1.08
C GLY A 357 -15.66 -6.11 -0.27
N PHE A 358 -14.74 -6.83 -0.91
CA PHE A 358 -13.61 -7.48 -0.27
C PHE A 358 -12.31 -6.73 -0.57
N TYR A 359 -11.53 -6.44 0.46
CA TYR A 359 -10.23 -5.79 0.35
C TYR A 359 -9.31 -6.29 1.48
N GLN A 360 -8.11 -6.75 1.15
CA GLN A 360 -7.13 -7.31 2.09
C GLN A 360 -5.80 -6.58 1.96
N PHE A 361 -5.17 -6.29 3.10
CA PHE A 361 -3.91 -5.54 3.20
C PHE A 361 -2.96 -6.16 4.23
N THR A 362 -1.67 -5.84 4.14
CA THR A 362 -0.63 -6.31 5.06
C THR A 362 -0.60 -5.52 6.37
N ALA A 363 -0.16 -6.17 7.44
CA ALA A 363 0.31 -5.44 8.62
C ALA A 363 1.69 -4.84 8.34
N SER A 364 1.97 -3.66 8.88
CA SER A 364 3.22 -2.95 8.58
C SER A 364 4.36 -3.19 9.58
N SER A 365 4.06 -3.87 10.69
CA SER A 365 5.06 -4.12 11.74
C SER A 365 5.81 -5.40 11.42
N MET A 366 7.11 -5.30 11.21
CA MET A 366 7.98 -6.47 11.13
C MET A 366 8.22 -7.02 12.53
N ILE A 367 7.73 -8.24 12.76
CA ILE A 367 8.00 -8.99 13.99
C ILE A 367 9.06 -10.03 13.68
N ASN A 368 10.24 -9.86 14.25
CA ASN A 368 11.27 -10.89 14.24
C ASN A 368 11.14 -11.72 15.52
N ILE A 369 10.83 -13.00 15.36
CA ILE A 369 10.76 -13.98 16.44
C ILE A 369 11.91 -14.95 16.29
N LEU A 370 12.85 -14.88 17.23
CA LEU A 370 14.08 -15.68 17.23
C LEU A 370 14.00 -16.76 18.33
N PRO A 371 13.89 -18.06 17.97
CA PRO A 371 14.01 -19.16 18.92
C PRO A 371 15.48 -19.36 19.38
N LYS A 372 15.69 -20.24 20.37
CA LYS A 372 16.94 -20.52 21.11
C LYS A 372 18.16 -20.97 20.28
N GLU A 373 18.09 -20.97 18.95
CA GLU A 373 19.15 -21.47 18.09
C GLU A 373 20.23 -20.42 17.79
N TYR A 374 21.35 -20.91 17.27
CA TYR A 374 22.45 -20.09 16.73
C TYR A 374 21.88 -19.11 15.71
N GLY A 375 21.85 -17.83 16.08
CA GLY A 375 21.17 -16.80 15.30
C GLY A 375 21.93 -15.49 15.32
N ILE A 376 21.74 -14.71 14.25
CA ILE A 376 22.23 -13.34 14.17
C ILE A 376 21.11 -12.43 13.72
N SER A 377 21.06 -11.25 14.32
CA SER A 377 20.16 -10.18 13.94
C SER A 377 20.92 -8.85 13.89
N ILE A 378 20.52 -8.00 12.96
CA ILE A 378 20.93 -6.60 12.87
C ILE A 378 19.67 -5.75 12.74
N VAL A 379 19.55 -4.75 13.59
CA VAL A 379 18.36 -3.89 13.67
C VAL A 379 18.78 -2.45 13.93
N SER A 380 18.14 -1.49 13.25
CA SER A 380 18.42 -0.08 13.46
C SER A 380 18.03 0.36 14.87
N THR A 381 18.85 1.19 15.51
CA THR A 381 18.60 1.60 16.91
C THR A 381 17.47 2.62 17.04
N ASP A 382 17.09 3.27 15.94
CA ASP A 382 15.89 4.11 15.84
C ASP A 382 14.58 3.31 15.72
N GLY A 383 14.67 1.97 15.58
CA GLY A 383 13.53 1.06 15.44
C GLY A 383 12.87 1.06 14.06
N ASN A 384 13.44 1.77 13.08
CA ASN A 384 12.96 1.80 11.71
C ASN A 384 13.58 0.66 10.88
N SER A 385 12.76 0.01 10.06
CA SER A 385 13.21 -1.06 9.17
C SER A 385 14.00 -0.59 7.95
N ALA A 386 13.73 0.64 7.50
CA ALA A 386 14.41 1.29 6.39
C ALA A 386 14.83 2.69 6.84
N PRO A 387 15.85 2.81 7.72
CA PRO A 387 16.30 4.09 8.24
C PRO A 387 16.76 4.99 7.09
N LYS A 388 16.47 6.29 7.19
CA LYS A 388 16.77 7.29 6.17
C LYS A 388 17.43 8.49 6.83
N GLU A 389 18.54 8.91 6.27
CA GLU A 389 19.28 10.08 6.73
C GLU A 389 19.73 10.93 5.55
N SER A 390 20.05 12.20 5.83
CA SER A 390 20.50 13.16 4.81
C SER A 390 21.58 14.09 5.38
N GLY A 391 22.43 14.61 4.52
CA GLY A 391 23.52 15.51 4.91
C GLY A 391 24.06 16.29 3.71
N ASN A 392 24.96 17.24 3.98
CA ASN A 392 25.51 18.14 2.96
C ASN A 392 26.98 17.83 2.69
N ILE A 393 27.37 17.73 1.41
CA ILE A 393 28.75 17.53 1.02
C ILE A 393 29.61 18.73 1.43
N GLY A 394 30.74 18.44 2.06
CA GLY A 394 31.66 19.40 2.68
C GLY A 394 31.44 19.61 4.17
N ASP A 395 30.34 19.09 4.75
CA ASP A 395 30.08 19.15 6.19
C ASP A 395 31.02 18.18 6.94
N PRO A 396 31.69 18.60 8.04
CA PRO A 396 32.49 17.70 8.87
C PRO A 396 31.67 16.61 9.56
N THR A 397 30.34 16.76 9.62
CA THR A 397 29.46 15.78 10.26
C THR A 397 29.11 14.66 9.28
N PRO A 398 29.47 13.39 9.56
CA PRO A 398 29.07 12.28 8.70
C PRO A 398 27.57 12.03 8.80
N ILE A 399 26.97 11.50 7.73
CA ILE A 399 25.69 10.78 7.87
C ILE A 399 25.99 9.49 8.65
N GLU A 400 25.20 9.20 9.68
CA GLU A 400 25.39 8.04 10.54
C GLU A 400 24.10 7.23 10.67
N PHE A 401 24.21 5.93 10.46
CA PHE A 401 23.19 4.94 10.80
C PHE A 401 23.75 4.07 11.93
N GLU A 402 23.01 3.94 13.03
CA GLU A 402 23.41 3.11 14.15
C GLU A 402 22.54 1.85 14.21
N TYR A 403 23.19 0.71 14.37
CA TYR A 403 22.57 -0.61 14.44
C TYR A 403 22.95 -1.32 15.73
N GLN A 404 22.03 -2.12 16.26
CA GLN A 404 22.33 -3.17 17.23
C GLN A 404 22.52 -4.47 16.48
N VAL A 405 23.69 -5.07 16.63
CA VAL A 405 23.95 -6.44 16.21
C VAL A 405 23.75 -7.33 17.42
N THR A 406 22.94 -8.37 17.28
CA THR A 406 22.69 -9.36 18.33
C THR A 406 23.00 -10.75 17.79
N VAL A 407 23.77 -11.51 18.56
CA VAL A 407 24.03 -12.92 18.33
C VAL A 407 23.35 -13.73 19.45
N SER A 408 22.56 -14.75 19.09
CA SER A 408 21.89 -15.66 20.03
C SER A 408 22.55 -17.04 19.99
N SER A 409 22.98 -17.57 21.14
CA SER A 409 23.54 -18.92 21.27
C SER A 409 23.96 -19.24 22.72
N ALA A 410 24.38 -20.48 22.99
CA ALA A 410 24.97 -20.87 24.28
C ALA A 410 26.36 -20.26 24.52
N ARG A 411 27.06 -19.84 23.47
CA ARG A 411 28.38 -19.20 23.50
C ARG A 411 28.51 -18.22 22.35
N MET A 412 29.38 -17.22 22.46
CA MET A 412 29.64 -16.28 21.37
C MET A 412 30.04 -17.00 20.07
N ALA A 413 29.67 -16.42 18.92
CA ALA A 413 30.09 -16.91 17.61
C ALA A 413 31.62 -16.91 17.48
N ASP A 414 32.15 -17.87 16.74
CA ASP A 414 33.59 -17.98 16.48
C ASP A 414 34.07 -16.93 15.47
N ALA A 415 33.18 -16.46 14.60
CA ALA A 415 33.43 -15.31 13.74
C ALA A 415 32.15 -14.49 13.53
N VAL A 416 32.26 -13.16 13.58
CA VAL A 416 31.20 -12.22 13.19
C VAL A 416 31.77 -11.23 12.19
N THR A 417 31.15 -11.12 11.02
CA THR A 417 31.58 -10.20 9.95
C THR A 417 30.47 -9.22 9.57
N ALA A 418 30.85 -8.04 9.09
CA ALA A 418 29.92 -7.02 8.60
C ALA A 418 30.33 -6.48 7.24
N GLN A 419 29.36 -6.11 6.41
CA GLN A 419 29.57 -5.59 5.07
C GLN A 419 28.47 -4.60 4.68
N VAL A 420 28.83 -3.49 4.05
CA VAL A 420 27.93 -2.56 3.38
C VAL A 420 27.83 -2.99 1.93
N THR A 421 26.63 -3.14 1.43
CA THR A 421 26.35 -3.53 0.04
C THR A 421 25.43 -2.52 -0.62
N GLY A 422 25.67 -2.23 -1.89
CA GLY A 422 24.90 -1.27 -2.69
C GLY A 422 25.63 -0.91 -3.97
N ASP A 423 25.11 0.08 -4.70
CA ASP A 423 25.80 0.59 -5.88
C ASP A 423 27.13 1.24 -5.46
N GLY A 424 28.19 0.91 -6.19
CA GLY A 424 29.54 1.37 -5.87
C GLY A 424 30.45 1.45 -7.08
N THR A 425 31.61 2.06 -6.88
CA THR A 425 32.64 2.25 -7.91
C THR A 425 34.02 2.24 -7.28
N THR A 426 35.04 2.03 -8.11
CA THR A 426 36.45 2.11 -7.70
C THR A 426 37.13 3.25 -8.45
N ILE A 427 37.89 4.07 -7.73
CA ILE A 427 38.66 5.18 -8.27
C ILE A 427 40.07 5.07 -7.70
N ASP A 428 41.08 4.94 -8.57
CA ASP A 428 42.48 4.77 -8.19
C ASP A 428 42.71 3.63 -7.17
N GLY A 429 41.93 2.55 -7.30
CA GLY A 429 41.99 1.39 -6.40
C GLY A 429 41.27 1.57 -5.05
N ILE A 430 40.61 2.70 -4.83
CA ILE A 430 39.81 3.00 -3.64
C ILE A 430 38.32 2.82 -3.97
N SER A 431 37.61 2.02 -3.17
CA SER A 431 36.17 1.81 -3.31
C SER A 431 35.35 2.96 -2.70
N TYR A 432 34.22 3.24 -3.35
CA TYR A 432 33.22 4.23 -2.95
C TYR A 432 31.81 3.69 -3.18
N CYS A 433 30.86 4.09 -2.35
CA CYS A 433 29.43 3.97 -2.64
C CYS A 433 29.03 5.03 -3.69
N LEU A 434 28.16 4.68 -4.62
CA LEU A 434 27.76 5.55 -5.73
C LEU A 434 26.38 6.15 -5.49
N PHE A 435 26.32 7.46 -5.34
CA PHE A 435 25.07 8.20 -5.19
C PHE A 435 24.66 8.82 -6.52
N THR A 436 23.36 8.76 -6.84
CA THR A 436 22.84 9.20 -8.14
C THR A 436 21.71 10.22 -8.01
N SER A 437 21.64 11.19 -8.92
CA SER A 437 20.50 12.12 -8.96
C SER A 437 19.26 11.44 -9.55
N GLN A 438 18.06 11.92 -9.20
CA GLN A 438 16.79 11.33 -9.67
C GLN A 438 16.66 11.28 -11.20
N GLU A 439 17.27 12.22 -11.91
CA GLU A 439 17.27 12.28 -13.38
C GLU A 439 18.50 11.57 -14.00
N GLY A 440 19.33 10.91 -13.19
CA GLY A 440 20.53 10.20 -13.63
C GLY A 440 21.70 11.09 -14.07
N GLY A 441 21.58 12.41 -13.95
CA GLY A 441 22.57 13.38 -14.43
C GLY A 441 23.87 13.47 -13.62
N TRP A 442 23.86 13.08 -12.34
CA TRP A 442 25.04 13.14 -11.47
C TRP A 442 25.31 11.79 -10.83
N GLN A 443 26.56 11.34 -10.89
CA GLN A 443 27.05 10.16 -10.19
C GLN A 443 28.19 10.57 -9.28
N VAL A 444 27.99 10.46 -7.97
CA VAL A 444 28.91 11.02 -6.97
C VAL A 444 29.45 9.88 -6.10
N PRO A 445 30.77 9.63 -6.10
CA PRO A 445 31.40 8.64 -5.23
C PRO A 445 31.52 9.19 -3.80
N ILE A 446 30.92 8.48 -2.83
CA ILE A 446 30.97 8.82 -1.40
C ILE A 446 31.53 7.62 -0.63
N PRO A 447 32.54 7.80 0.24
CA PRO A 447 33.10 6.71 1.03
C PRO A 447 32.10 6.25 2.10
N ALA A 448 32.16 4.98 2.48
CA ALA A 448 31.48 4.46 3.65
C ALA A 448 32.45 3.76 4.60
N LEU A 449 32.21 3.91 5.89
CA LEU A 449 32.94 3.26 6.96
C LEU A 449 31.99 2.52 7.89
N LEU A 450 32.46 1.38 8.38
CA LEU A 450 31.86 0.69 9.51
C LEU A 450 32.67 0.99 10.77
N SER A 451 31.97 1.25 11.87
CA SER A 451 32.56 1.64 13.15
C SER A 451 31.94 0.85 14.30
N TYR A 452 32.76 0.29 15.17
CA TYR A 452 32.33 -0.46 16.36
C TYR A 452 33.36 -0.31 17.49
N THR A 453 32.93 -0.53 18.72
CA THR A 453 33.84 -0.54 19.87
C THR A 453 34.42 -1.94 20.05
N ALA A 454 35.74 -2.08 20.05
CA ALA A 454 36.45 -3.34 20.32
C ALA A 454 36.38 -3.72 21.81
N SER A 455 36.65 -4.98 22.11
CA SER A 455 36.71 -5.53 23.48
C SER A 455 37.69 -4.76 24.40
N THR A 456 38.73 -4.16 23.81
CA THR A 456 39.71 -3.28 24.47
C THR A 456 39.14 -1.91 24.88
N GLY A 457 37.96 -1.55 24.38
CA GLY A 457 37.33 -0.24 24.56
C GLY A 457 37.66 0.80 23.49
N GLU A 458 38.54 0.46 22.54
CA GLU A 458 38.87 1.33 21.39
C GLU A 458 37.74 1.34 20.35
N THR A 459 37.41 2.49 19.79
CA THR A 459 36.50 2.58 18.63
C THR A 459 37.29 2.34 17.35
N LEU A 460 37.06 1.19 16.71
CA LEU A 460 37.63 0.85 15.42
C LEU A 460 36.75 1.41 14.31
N ARG A 461 37.38 2.00 13.29
CA ARG A 461 36.71 2.54 12.09
C ARG A 461 37.40 1.95 10.86
N VAL A 462 36.66 1.21 10.06
CA VAL A 462 37.20 0.47 8.90
C VAL A 462 36.42 0.89 7.65
N ARG A 463 37.14 1.19 6.56
CA ARG A 463 36.51 1.48 5.27
C ARG A 463 35.78 0.23 4.76
N ASN A 464 34.52 0.41 4.37
CA ASN A 464 33.72 -0.65 3.76
C ASN A 464 32.66 -0.01 2.85
N SER A 465 33.08 0.35 1.64
CA SER A 465 32.32 1.16 0.69
C SER A 465 31.62 0.31 -0.36
N CYS A 466 30.42 -0.19 -0.05
CA CYS A 466 29.39 -0.84 -0.90
C CYS A 466 29.80 -2.07 -1.74
N ILE A 467 31.05 -2.15 -2.18
CA ILE A 467 31.65 -3.22 -3.00
C ILE A 467 32.88 -3.83 -2.32
N ASP A 468 33.26 -3.31 -1.15
CA ASP A 468 34.37 -3.86 -0.36
C ASP A 468 34.00 -5.22 0.25
N ALA A 469 35.01 -6.06 0.50
CA ALA A 469 34.83 -7.34 1.18
C ALA A 469 34.38 -7.14 2.64
N GLU A 470 33.77 -8.17 3.24
CA GLU A 470 33.35 -8.14 4.64
C GLU A 470 34.52 -7.89 5.61
N ILE A 471 34.25 -7.16 6.70
CA ILE A 471 35.21 -6.92 7.79
C ILE A 471 34.93 -7.85 8.96
N ASP A 472 35.99 -8.26 9.66
CA ASP A 472 35.86 -9.03 10.90
C ASP A 472 35.61 -8.11 12.09
N MET A 473 34.51 -8.37 12.81
CA MET A 473 34.12 -7.66 14.04
C MET A 473 33.92 -8.62 15.22
N THR A 474 34.53 -9.81 15.17
CA THR A 474 34.43 -10.82 16.23
C THR A 474 34.87 -10.27 17.59
N GLU A 475 35.96 -9.50 17.60
CA GLU A 475 36.53 -8.83 18.77
C GLU A 475 35.79 -7.54 19.19
N ALA A 476 34.57 -7.32 18.71
CA ALA A 476 33.72 -6.24 19.21
C ALA A 476 33.43 -6.42 20.71
N ARG A 477 33.09 -5.31 21.38
CA ARG A 477 32.65 -5.32 22.77
C ARG A 477 31.22 -5.82 22.82
N TRP A 478 31.09 -7.12 23.07
CA TRP A 478 29.79 -7.77 23.24
C TRP A 478 29.29 -7.65 24.67
N THR A 479 28.03 -7.24 24.82
CA THR A 479 27.30 -7.27 26.09
C THR A 479 26.54 -8.59 26.16
N GLN A 480 26.87 -9.40 27.15
CA GLN A 480 26.22 -10.68 27.39
C GLN A 480 25.01 -10.50 28.30
N THR A 481 23.83 -10.88 27.80
CA THR A 481 22.58 -10.88 28.56
C THR A 481 22.09 -12.33 28.67
N PRO A 482 21.93 -12.87 29.89
CA PRO A 482 21.37 -14.21 30.08
C PRO A 482 19.91 -14.26 29.65
N TRP A 483 19.55 -15.33 28.97
CA TRP A 483 18.21 -15.58 28.42
C TRP A 483 17.15 -15.68 29.52
N ASN A 484 17.43 -16.48 30.55
CA ASN A 484 16.68 -16.56 31.80
C ASN A 484 17.63 -17.02 32.92
N ALA A 485 18.02 -16.10 33.80
CA ALA A 485 18.99 -16.36 34.86
C ALA A 485 18.58 -17.46 35.86
N ALA A 486 17.30 -17.87 35.89
CA ALA A 486 16.79 -18.85 36.84
C ALA A 486 16.79 -20.30 36.33
N ILE A 487 16.90 -20.55 35.02
CA ILE A 487 16.59 -21.88 34.45
C ILE A 487 17.36 -22.26 33.18
N ASP A 488 18.21 -21.41 32.59
CA ASP A 488 18.83 -21.68 31.28
C ASP A 488 20.24 -21.07 31.09
N ASP A 489 21.07 -21.75 30.30
CA ASP A 489 22.47 -21.39 29.96
C ASP A 489 22.59 -20.61 28.63
N GLY A 490 21.47 -20.23 28.01
CA GLY A 490 21.46 -19.44 26.76
C GLY A 490 21.81 -17.96 26.99
N TYR A 491 22.47 -17.34 26.01
CA TYR A 491 22.85 -15.92 26.06
C TYR A 491 22.50 -15.18 24.77
N PHE A 492 22.25 -13.89 24.93
CA PHE A 492 22.34 -12.90 23.86
C PHE A 492 23.62 -12.12 24.02
N PHE A 493 24.34 -11.94 22.92
CA PHE A 493 25.50 -11.09 22.85
C PHE A 493 25.16 -9.93 21.93
N SER A 494 25.16 -8.70 22.45
CA SER A 494 24.84 -7.53 21.66
C SER A 494 25.98 -6.53 21.58
N THR A 495 26.11 -5.86 20.44
CA THR A 495 27.06 -4.75 20.24
C THR A 495 26.47 -3.68 19.33
N ARG A 496 27.11 -2.51 19.27
CA ARG A 496 26.73 -1.41 18.39
C ARG A 496 27.63 -1.39 17.16
N LEU A 497 27.00 -1.31 15.99
CA LEU A 497 27.66 -1.12 14.71
C LEU A 497 27.15 0.18 14.08
N LYS A 498 28.04 1.04 13.62
CA LYS A 498 27.70 2.30 12.94
C LYS A 498 28.15 2.24 11.49
N LEU A 499 27.23 2.55 10.57
CA LEU A 499 27.56 2.88 9.19
C LEU A 499 27.69 4.40 9.09
N GLN A 500 28.81 4.87 8.58
CA GLN A 500 29.11 6.30 8.45
C GLN A 500 29.48 6.64 7.01
N PHE A 501 28.87 7.71 6.49
CA PHE A 501 29.28 8.34 5.24
C PHE A 501 29.90 9.71 5.54
N PRO A 502 31.25 9.83 5.51
CA PRO A 502 31.93 11.11 5.64
C PRO A 502 31.52 12.06 4.53
N MET A 503 30.98 13.21 4.92
CA MET A 503 30.52 14.21 3.98
C MET A 503 31.64 15.19 3.58
N ASP A 504 32.75 15.20 4.31
CA ASP A 504 33.91 16.07 4.09
C ASP A 504 34.99 15.47 3.17
N ASP A 505 34.81 14.25 2.66
CA ASP A 505 35.77 13.63 1.73
C ASP A 505 35.93 14.50 0.46
N PRO A 506 37.17 14.93 0.14
CA PRO A 506 37.41 15.78 -1.02
C PRO A 506 36.95 15.17 -2.34
N ARG A 507 36.94 13.83 -2.46
CA ARG A 507 36.52 13.14 -3.69
C ARG A 507 35.02 13.31 -3.95
N SER A 508 34.20 13.40 -2.90
CA SER A 508 32.75 13.54 -2.97
C SER A 508 32.30 14.90 -3.51
N ARG A 509 33.19 15.90 -3.57
CA ARG A 509 32.92 17.22 -4.17
C ARG A 509 32.87 17.20 -5.69
N ARG A 510 33.21 16.07 -6.31
CA ARG A 510 33.25 15.89 -7.75
C ARG A 510 32.48 14.65 -8.15
N THR A 511 31.88 14.66 -9.33
CA THR A 511 31.24 13.50 -9.94
C THR A 511 32.27 12.44 -10.36
N LEU A 512 31.80 11.27 -10.77
CA LEU A 512 32.62 10.14 -11.20
C LEU A 512 33.57 10.50 -12.36
N ASP A 513 33.10 11.30 -13.32
CA ASP A 513 33.87 11.85 -14.45
C ASP A 513 34.80 13.03 -14.07
N GLY A 514 34.72 13.52 -12.83
CA GLY A 514 35.61 14.54 -12.30
C GLY A 514 35.10 15.98 -12.38
N SER A 515 33.86 16.18 -12.82
CA SER A 515 33.20 17.49 -12.89
C SER A 515 32.74 17.98 -11.50
N ASP A 516 32.67 19.31 -11.32
CA ASP A 516 31.96 19.88 -10.17
C ASP A 516 30.45 19.71 -10.36
N TRP A 517 29.70 19.60 -9.27
CA TRP A 517 28.26 19.37 -9.30
C TRP A 517 27.52 20.13 -8.19
N MET A 518 26.23 20.36 -8.42
CA MET A 518 25.34 21.00 -7.45
C MET A 518 23.95 20.39 -7.60
N GLY A 519 23.41 19.82 -6.53
CA GLY A 519 22.09 19.20 -6.53
C GLY A 519 21.93 18.19 -5.40
N THR A 520 20.94 17.30 -5.54
CA THR A 520 20.68 16.20 -4.61
C THR A 520 20.96 14.87 -5.30
N VAL A 521 21.67 14.00 -4.61
CA VAL A 521 21.95 12.63 -5.02
C VAL A 521 21.50 11.69 -3.91
N ASN A 522 21.03 10.50 -4.28
CA ASN A 522 20.49 9.50 -3.35
C ASN A 522 21.16 8.15 -3.61
N ALA A 523 21.18 7.31 -2.59
CA ALA A 523 21.57 5.90 -2.69
C ALA A 523 20.71 5.07 -1.74
N SER A 524 20.58 3.78 -2.05
CA SER A 524 19.99 2.75 -1.20
C SER A 524 20.92 1.54 -1.16
N GLY A 525 20.98 0.85 -0.03
CA GLY A 525 21.83 -0.32 0.15
C GLY A 525 21.48 -1.07 1.43
N GLU A 526 22.27 -2.08 1.75
CA GLU A 526 22.08 -2.95 2.91
C GLU A 526 23.36 -3.07 3.74
N VAL A 527 23.21 -3.13 5.06
CA VAL A 527 24.28 -3.57 5.97
C VAL A 527 24.03 -5.04 6.30
N LYS A 528 24.89 -5.91 5.81
CA LYS A 528 24.84 -7.35 6.04
C LYS A 528 25.78 -7.72 7.18
N VAL A 529 25.29 -8.54 8.11
CA VAL A 529 26.12 -9.12 9.17
C VAL A 529 25.99 -10.65 9.14
N THR A 530 27.10 -11.34 9.32
CA THR A 530 27.16 -12.81 9.32
C THR A 530 27.79 -13.28 10.62
N ALA A 531 27.24 -14.31 11.26
CA ALA A 531 27.90 -15.04 12.35
C ALA A 531 28.17 -16.49 11.94
N LYS A 532 29.29 -17.05 12.38
CA LYS A 532 29.70 -18.44 12.16
C LYS A 532 30.05 -19.09 13.49
N TRP A 533 29.59 -20.32 13.67
CA TRP A 533 29.94 -21.19 14.79
C TRP A 533 30.54 -22.48 14.23
N LEU A 534 31.65 -22.91 14.82
CA LEU A 534 32.40 -24.12 14.48
C LEU A 534 32.09 -25.21 15.52
N GLY A 535 32.03 -26.46 15.06
CA GLY A 535 31.80 -27.62 15.95
C GLY A 535 30.40 -27.66 16.56
N VAL A 536 29.40 -27.24 15.78
CA VAL A 536 28.00 -27.34 16.16
C VAL A 536 27.49 -28.72 15.73
N ASP A 537 27.20 -29.60 16.69
CA ASP A 537 26.61 -30.91 16.45
C ASP A 537 25.08 -30.86 16.46
#